data_AF-A0A263D3P2-F1
#
_entry.id   AF-A0A263D3P2-F1
#
_cell.length_a   1.000
_cell.length_b   1.000
_cell.length_c   1.000
_cell.angle_alpha   90.00
_cell.angle_beta   90.00
_cell.angle_gamma   90.00
#
_symmetry.space_group_name_H-M   'P 1'
#
loop_
_entity.id
_entity.type
_entity.pdbx_description
1 polymer ?
#
loop_
_entity_poly.entity_id
_entity_poly.type
_entity_poly.pdbx_seq_one_letter_code
_entity_poly.pdbx_strand_id
1 'polypeptide(L)'
;MWRTARHEFAQWQRSWAGAAAEFTGTEHPIAVVTAGKIAGDDPAHGEMQAELAALSSRSRHDVVAGAGHEELVITPEYAARVAQSIEWVRAEAVALADTDG
;
A
#
# COMPACT_ATOMS: atom_id res chain seq x y z
N MET A 1 29.75 -9.20 -5.41
CA MET A 1 28.35 -9.64 -5.23
C MET A 1 27.35 -8.47 -5.17
N TRP A 2 27.65 -7.31 -4.59
CA TRP A 2 26.71 -6.19 -4.49
C TRP A 2 26.46 -5.34 -5.76
N ARG A 3 27.37 -5.32 -6.74
CA ARG A 3 27.19 -4.54 -7.99
C ARG A 3 26.08 -5.10 -8.88
N THR A 4 26.00 -6.42 -9.01
CA THR A 4 24.96 -7.10 -9.80
C THR A 4 23.58 -6.91 -9.18
N ALA A 5 23.47 -7.11 -7.85
CA ALA A 5 22.23 -6.87 -7.12
C ALA A 5 21.73 -5.41 -7.21
N ARG A 6 22.63 -4.41 -7.16
CA ARG A 6 22.25 -2.99 -7.36
C ARG A 6 21.85 -2.69 -8.79
N HIS A 7 22.46 -3.36 -9.77
CA HIS A 7 22.12 -3.18 -11.18
C HIS A 7 20.75 -3.79 -11.49
N GLU A 8 20.47 -4.99 -10.97
CA GLU A 8 19.18 -5.66 -11.07
C GLU A 8 18.08 -4.86 -10.34
N PHE A 9 18.34 -4.36 -9.12
CA PHE A 9 17.42 -3.50 -8.39
C PHE A 9 17.11 -2.19 -9.15
N ALA A 10 18.12 -1.53 -9.71
CA ALA A 10 17.93 -0.33 -10.50
C ALA A 10 17.22 -0.59 -11.85
N GLN A 11 17.40 -1.77 -12.45
CA GLN A 11 16.63 -2.16 -13.64
C GLN A 11 15.17 -2.49 -13.29
N TRP A 12 14.93 -3.10 -12.14
CA TRP A 12 13.59 -3.39 -11.66
C TRP A 12 12.81 -2.08 -11.41
N GLN A 13 13.44 -1.08 -10.79
CA GLN A 13 12.86 0.25 -10.66
C GLN A 13 12.57 0.90 -12.02
N ARG A 14 13.49 0.82 -12.98
CA ARG A 14 13.34 1.48 -14.28
C ARG A 14 12.26 0.87 -15.19
N SER A 15 12.09 -0.45 -15.19
CA SER A 15 11.08 -1.09 -16.05
C SER A 15 9.67 -1.03 -15.47
N TRP A 16 9.54 -0.96 -14.14
CA TRP A 16 8.25 -0.77 -13.46
C TRP A 16 7.80 0.69 -13.49
N ALA A 17 8.74 1.64 -13.46
CA ALA A 17 8.44 3.07 -13.35
C ALA A 17 7.92 3.75 -14.63
N GLY A 18 8.05 3.13 -15.82
CA GLY A 18 7.63 3.77 -17.07
C GLY A 18 6.13 4.12 -17.07
N ALA A 19 5.28 3.16 -16.72
CA ALA A 19 3.84 3.39 -16.59
C ALA A 19 3.46 4.06 -15.27
N ALA A 20 4.25 3.87 -14.20
CA ALA A 20 4.00 4.51 -12.91
C ALA A 20 4.17 6.04 -12.98
N ALA A 21 5.11 6.54 -13.79
CA ALA A 21 5.32 7.97 -14.00
C ALA A 21 4.14 8.64 -14.72
N GLU A 22 3.39 7.88 -15.51
CA GLU A 22 2.20 8.35 -16.23
C GLU A 22 0.90 8.10 -15.45
N PHE A 23 0.96 7.32 -14.37
CA PHE A 23 -0.20 7.00 -13.55
C PHE A 23 -0.57 8.17 -12.64
N THR A 24 -1.73 8.76 -12.88
CA THR A 24 -2.22 9.92 -12.13
C THR A 24 -3.25 9.58 -11.06
N GLY A 25 -3.71 8.32 -10.99
CA GLY A 25 -4.68 7.86 -10.00
C GLY A 25 -5.70 6.86 -10.55
N THR A 26 -6.66 6.47 -9.72
CA THR A 26 -7.75 5.54 -10.04
C THR A 26 -9.00 5.85 -9.20
N GLU A 27 -10.18 5.57 -9.75
CA GLU A 27 -11.46 5.67 -9.02
C GLU A 27 -11.77 4.40 -8.19
N HIS A 28 -10.96 3.35 -8.36
CA HIS A 28 -11.09 2.13 -7.58
C HIS A 28 -10.66 2.38 -6.13
N PRO A 29 -11.31 1.73 -5.15
CA PRO A 29 -10.94 1.91 -3.76
C PRO A 29 -9.54 1.37 -3.43
N ILE A 30 -8.78 2.10 -2.62
CA ILE A 30 -7.43 1.74 -2.19
C ILE A 30 -7.34 1.73 -0.67
N ALA A 31 -6.90 0.61 -0.08
CA ALA A 31 -6.48 0.58 1.32
C ALA A 31 -4.97 0.34 1.41
N VAL A 32 -4.28 1.22 2.14
CA VAL A 32 -2.86 1.09 2.47
C VAL A 32 -2.73 0.76 3.95
N VAL A 33 -2.02 -0.33 4.28
CA VAL A 33 -1.75 -0.73 5.66
C VAL A 33 -0.25 -0.70 5.91
N THR A 34 0.19 0.14 6.85
CA THR A 34 1.61 0.35 7.16
C THR A 34 1.96 -0.21 8.54
N ALA A 35 3.09 -0.90 8.63
CA ALA A 35 3.64 -1.39 9.89
C ALA A 35 4.13 -0.21 10.74
N GLY A 36 3.60 -0.05 11.95
CA GLY A 36 3.86 1.11 12.79
C GLY A 36 5.32 1.25 13.23
N LYS A 37 6.05 0.12 13.41
CA LYS A 37 7.48 0.17 13.73
C LYS A 37 8.29 0.80 12.57
N ILE A 38 7.94 0.46 11.32
CA ILE A 38 8.62 1.02 10.14
C ILE A 38 8.25 2.50 9.94
N ALA A 39 6.98 2.87 10.13
CA ALA A 39 6.55 4.25 10.00
C ALA A 39 7.23 5.22 10.99
N GLY A 40 7.59 4.73 12.18
CA GLY A 40 8.32 5.53 13.17
C GLY A 40 9.81 5.69 12.84
N ASP A 41 10.42 4.67 12.22
CA ASP A 41 11.85 4.63 11.95
C ASP A 41 12.23 5.24 10.59
N ASP A 42 11.30 5.23 9.61
CA ASP A 42 11.51 5.73 8.25
C ASP A 42 10.37 6.67 7.82
N PRO A 43 10.52 7.99 8.05
CA PRO A 43 9.53 8.98 7.65
C PRO A 43 9.29 9.04 6.13
N ALA A 44 10.32 8.79 5.31
CA ALA A 44 10.19 8.81 3.85
C ALA A 44 9.34 7.63 3.37
N HIS A 45 9.47 6.47 4.01
CA HIS A 45 8.54 5.36 3.78
C HIS A 45 7.11 5.74 4.19
N GLY A 46 6.93 6.44 5.32
CA GLY A 46 5.61 6.95 5.74
C GLY A 46 4.96 7.88 4.70
N GLU A 47 5.72 8.83 4.17
CA GLU A 47 5.28 9.75 3.10
C GLU A 47 4.90 8.98 1.83
N MET A 48 5.72 8.03 1.40
CA MET A 48 5.43 7.18 0.24
C MET A 48 4.12 6.39 0.40
N GLN A 49 3.85 5.85 1.59
CA GLN A 49 2.60 5.12 1.85
C GLN A 49 1.37 6.05 1.82
N ALA A 50 1.52 7.29 2.29
CA ALA A 50 0.46 8.30 2.20
C ALA A 50 0.21 8.72 0.74
N GLU A 51 1.26 8.89 -0.06
CA GLU A 51 1.13 9.15 -1.50
C GLU A 51 0.42 8.01 -2.23
N LEU A 52 0.71 6.75 -1.90
CA LEU A 52 0.00 5.59 -2.44
C LEU A 52 -1.49 5.61 -2.12
N ALA A 53 -1.88 5.98 -0.89
CA ALA A 53 -3.29 6.11 -0.53
C ALA A 53 -3.97 7.23 -1.31
N ALA A 54 -3.26 8.34 -1.57
CA ALA A 54 -3.79 9.49 -2.30
C ALA A 54 -4.02 9.23 -3.80
N LEU A 55 -3.60 8.07 -4.34
CA LEU A 55 -3.89 7.68 -5.72
C LEU A 55 -5.38 7.42 -6.00
N SER A 56 -6.22 7.37 -4.97
CA SER A 56 -7.67 7.25 -5.10
C SER A 56 -8.39 8.22 -4.18
N SER A 57 -9.49 8.79 -4.67
CA SER A 57 -10.43 9.58 -3.88
C SER A 57 -11.22 8.72 -2.88
N ARG A 58 -11.29 7.40 -3.11
CA ARG A 58 -11.87 6.39 -2.24
C ARG A 58 -10.76 5.60 -1.56
N SER A 59 -10.09 6.22 -0.59
CA SER A 59 -8.92 5.62 0.03
C SER A 59 -8.94 5.61 1.55
N ARG A 60 -8.16 4.69 2.10
CA ARG A 60 -7.86 4.61 3.53
C ARG A 60 -6.38 4.27 3.74
N HIS A 61 -5.76 4.94 4.71
CA HIS A 61 -4.41 4.62 5.16
C HIS A 61 -4.43 4.30 6.66
N ASP A 62 -4.08 3.07 7.02
CA ASP A 62 -4.00 2.60 8.39
C ASP A 62 -2.55 2.32 8.79
N VAL A 63 -2.07 2.98 9.85
CA VAL A 63 -0.79 2.65 10.49
C VAL A 63 -1.05 1.78 11.71
N VAL A 64 -0.59 0.53 11.68
CA VAL A 64 -0.79 -0.44 12.77
C VAL A 64 0.33 -0.28 13.79
N ALA A 65 0.05 0.50 14.84
CA ALA A 65 0.99 0.76 15.92
C ALA A 65 1.59 -0.54 16.50
N GLY A 66 2.90 -0.56 16.72
CA GLY A 66 3.61 -1.71 17.30
C GLY A 66 3.82 -2.90 16.35
N ALA A 67 3.24 -2.91 15.15
CA ALA A 67 3.48 -3.97 14.17
C ALA A 67 4.80 -3.76 13.43
N GLY A 68 5.58 -4.84 13.30
CA GLY A 68 6.64 -4.99 12.30
C GLY A 68 6.07 -5.42 10.94
N HIS A 69 6.91 -5.38 9.91
CA HIS A 69 6.49 -5.66 8.53
C HIS A 69 5.85 -7.04 8.36
N GLU A 70 6.56 -8.10 8.79
CA GLU A 70 6.05 -9.47 8.69
C GLU A 70 4.91 -9.72 9.69
N GLU A 71 4.99 -9.08 10.87
CA GLU A 71 4.01 -9.22 11.94
C GLU A 71 2.59 -8.83 11.51
N LEU A 72 2.44 -7.88 10.56
CA LEU A 72 1.15 -7.49 9.99
C LEU A 72 0.33 -8.67 9.46
N VAL A 73 0.99 -9.71 8.94
CA VAL A 73 0.33 -10.84 8.29
C VAL A 73 0.31 -12.07 9.19
N ILE A 74 1.38 -12.30 9.94
CA ILE A 74 1.54 -13.56 10.71
C ILE A 74 1.02 -13.46 12.15
N THR A 75 0.92 -12.26 12.71
CA THR A 75 0.42 -12.07 14.08
C THR A 75 -1.11 -11.90 14.03
N PRO A 76 -1.89 -12.78 14.68
CA PRO A 76 -3.35 -12.76 14.54
C PRO A 76 -4.01 -11.41 14.85
N GLU A 77 -3.50 -10.67 15.83
CA GLU A 77 -4.01 -9.35 16.21
C GLU A 77 -3.86 -8.32 15.07
N TYR A 78 -2.70 -8.28 14.42
CA TYR A 78 -2.44 -7.35 13.33
C TYR A 78 -3.05 -7.83 12.00
N ALA A 79 -3.06 -9.15 11.78
CA ALA A 79 -3.69 -9.77 10.61
C ALA A 79 -5.19 -9.45 10.55
N ALA A 80 -5.86 -9.35 11.70
CA ALA A 80 -7.25 -8.90 11.76
C ALA A 80 -7.45 -7.48 11.19
N ARG A 81 -6.48 -6.57 11.35
CA ARG A 81 -6.53 -5.22 10.76
C ARG A 81 -6.36 -5.25 9.24
N VAL A 82 -5.48 -6.12 8.75
CA VAL A 82 -5.33 -6.35 7.30
C VAL A 82 -6.63 -6.91 6.72
N ALA A 83 -7.22 -7.92 7.36
CA ALA A 83 -8.49 -8.50 6.92
C ALA A 83 -9.64 -7.47 6.88
N GLN A 84 -9.72 -6.59 7.88
CA GLN A 84 -10.70 -5.48 7.89
C GLN A 84 -10.49 -4.51 6.72
N SER A 85 -9.23 -4.22 6.37
CA SER A 85 -8.91 -3.35 5.24
C SER A 85 -9.31 -3.99 3.90
N ILE A 86 -9.10 -5.29 3.76
CA ILE A 86 -9.54 -6.05 2.57
C ILE A 86 -11.07 -6.02 2.45
N GLU A 87 -11.79 -6.27 3.54
CA GLU A 87 -13.27 -6.22 3.52
C GLU A 87 -13.79 -4.82 3.18
N TRP A 88 -13.13 -3.77 3.68
CA TRP A 88 -13.46 -2.40 3.32
C TRP A 88 -13.30 -2.15 1.81
N VAL A 89 -12.16 -2.52 1.21
CA VAL A 89 -11.95 -2.38 -0.25
C VAL A 89 -13.02 -3.13 -1.04
N ARG A 90 -13.34 -4.36 -0.61
CA ARG A 90 -14.38 -5.18 -1.24
C ARG A 90 -15.74 -4.49 -1.20
N ALA A 91 -16.13 -3.96 -0.04
CA ALA A 91 -17.41 -3.27 0.12
C ALA A 91 -17.50 -2.01 -0.75
N GLU A 92 -16.45 -1.19 -0.77
CA GLU A 92 -16.39 0.00 -1.64
C GLU A 92 -16.45 -0.35 -3.13
N ALA A 93 -15.80 -1.44 -3.54
CA ALA A 93 -15.80 -1.88 -4.93
C ALA A 93 -17.19 -2.35 -5.38
N VAL A 94 -17.92 -3.05 -4.50
CA VAL A 94 -19.32 -3.43 -4.75
C VAL A 94 -20.20 -2.19 -4.88
N ALA A 95 -20.07 -1.24 -3.94
CA ALA A 95 -20.86 0.00 -3.96
C ALA A 95 -20.60 0.84 -5.23
N LEU A 96 -19.35 0.86 -5.72
CA LEU A 96 -19.00 1.51 -6.98
C LEU A 96 -19.70 0.83 -8.17
N ALA A 97 -19.65 -0.50 -8.26
CA ALA A 97 -20.29 -1.24 -9.34
C ALA A 97 -21.82 -1.05 -9.38
N ASP A 98 -22.46 -0.92 -8.21
CA ASP A 98 -23.91 -0.66 -8.11
C ASP A 98 -24.31 0.77 -8.52
N THR A 99 -23.36 1.72 -8.59
CA THR A 99 -23.60 3.10 -9.01
C THR A 99 -23.50 3.29 -10.52
N ASP A 100 -22.77 2.40 -11.21
CA ASP A 100 -22.52 2.46 -12.65
C ASP A 100 -23.51 1.61 -13.48
N GLY A 101 -24.45 0.90 -12.84
CA GLY A 101 -25.47 0.05 -13.46
C GLY A 101 -26.87 0.64 -13.41
#